data_AF-A0A7Y4QQN3-F1
#
_entry.id   AF-A0A7Y4QQN3-F1
#
_cell.length_a   1.000
_cell.length_b   1.000
_cell.length_c   1.000
_cell.angle_alpha   90.00
_cell.angle_beta   90.00
_cell.angle_gamma   90.00
#
_symmetry.space_group_name_H-M   'P 1'
#
loop_
_entity.id
_entity.type
_entity.pdbx_description
1 polymer ?
#
loop_
_entity_poly.entity_id
_entity_poly.type
_entity_poly.pdbx_seq_one_letter_code
_entity_poly.pdbx_strand_id
1 'polypeptide(L)' 'MEQVIIYEKITDGTLPDNYFYAHIPGLDLTTHGLGIEGAKDSAMDLMKLWIEEKRANGENMNN' A
#
# COMPACT_ATOMS: atom_id res chain seq x y z
N MET A 1 -5.04 8.99 -10.60
CA MET A 1 -4.85 9.53 -9.24
C MET A 1 -3.40 9.35 -8.89
N GLU A 2 -2.74 10.43 -8.50
CA GLU A 2 -1.41 10.36 -7.89
C GLU A 2 -1.60 10.12 -6.39
N GLN A 3 -0.82 9.21 -5.81
CA GLN A 3 -0.89 8.87 -4.39
C GLN A 3 0.52 8.93 -3.80
N VAL A 4 0.63 9.47 -2.59
CA VAL A 4 1.87 9.46 -1.83
C VAL A 4 2.01 8.10 -1.14
N ILE A 5 3.20 7.49 -1.26
CA ILE A 5 3.55 6.27 -0.56
C ILE A 5 4.70 6.57 0.39
N ILE A 6 4.52 6.25 1.68
CA ILE A 6 5.52 6.40 2.73
C ILE A 6 6.11 5.02 3.00
N TYR A 7 7.44 4.91 2.95
CA TYR A 7 8.16 3.67 3.24
C TYR A 7 8.84 3.75 4.60
N GLU A 8 8.71 2.69 5.37
CA GLU A 8 9.35 2.56 6.68
C GLU A 8 10.08 1.22 6.79
N LYS A 9 11.32 1.24 7.29
CA LYS A 9 12.08 0.02 7.51
C LYS A 9 11.52 -0.71 8.73
N ILE A 10 11.24 -2.00 8.57
CA ILE A 10 10.77 -2.85 9.67
C ILE A 10 11.97 -3.27 10.50
N THR A 11 11.92 -3.01 11.81
CA THR A 11 13.02 -3.27 12.75
C THR A 11 12.58 -3.92 14.05
N ASP A 12 11.29 -4.18 14.21
CA ASP A 12 10.68 -4.75 15.42
C ASP A 12 10.68 -6.29 15.47
N GLY A 13 11.19 -6.94 14.42
CA GLY A 13 11.26 -8.40 14.30
C GLY A 13 9.95 -9.06 13.90
N THR A 14 8.92 -8.30 13.51
CA THR A 14 7.63 -8.86 13.07
C THR A 14 7.69 -9.50 11.69
N LEU A 15 8.62 -9.05 10.85
CA LEU A 15 8.86 -9.57 9.50
C LEU A 15 10.35 -9.84 9.26
N PRO A 16 10.70 -10.65 8.24
CA PRO A 16 12.09 -10.91 7.91
C PRO A 16 12.89 -9.63 7.65
N ASP A 17 14.19 -9.71 7.87
CA ASP A 17 15.11 -8.61 7.56
C ASP A 17 14.96 -8.15 6.10
N ASN A 18 15.13 -6.85 5.88
CA ASN A 18 14.98 -6.16 4.60
C ASN A 18 13.54 -5.97 4.11
N TYR A 19 12.52 -6.30 4.92
CA TYR A 19 11.15 -5.86 4.62
C TYR A 19 10.93 -4.39 4.99
N PHE A 20 10.05 -3.75 4.23
CA PHE A 20 9.60 -2.38 4.43
C PHE A 20 8.07 -2.35 4.48
N TYR A 21 7.53 -1.52 5.36
CA TYR A 21 6.14 -1.09 5.24
C TYR A 21 6.00 -0.11 4.08
N ALA A 22 4.88 -0.17 3.38
CA ALA A 22 4.41 0.84 2.44
C ALA A 22 3.02 1.30 2.88
N HIS A 23 2.92 2.54 3.30
CA HIS A 23 1.68 3.16 3.74
C HIS A 23 1.22 4.20 2.71
N ILE A 24 -0.06 4.18 2.35
CA ILE A 24 -0.72 5.12 1.45
C ILE A 24 -1.72 5.95 2.28
N PRO A 25 -1.32 7.11 2.83
CA PRO A 25 -2.16 7.86 3.77
C PRO A 25 -3.51 8.30 3.18
N GLY A 26 -3.50 8.68 1.89
CA GLY A 26 -4.70 9.16 1.21
C GLY A 26 -5.80 8.11 1.06
N LEU A 27 -5.46 6.82 1.21
CA LEU A 27 -6.39 5.70 1.09
C LEU A 27 -6.53 4.91 2.41
N ASP A 28 -5.79 5.30 3.46
CA ASP A 28 -5.65 4.54 4.71
C ASP A 28 -5.29 3.06 4.49
N LEU A 29 -4.35 2.82 3.56
CA LEU A 29 -3.88 1.48 3.21
C LEU A 29 -2.44 1.28 3.69
N THR A 30 -2.16 0.09 4.21
CA THR A 30 -0.80 -0.30 4.59
C THR A 30 -0.53 -1.72 4.13
N THR A 31 0.65 -1.93 3.54
CA THR A 31 1.16 -3.25 3.18
C THR A 31 2.67 -3.32 3.47
N HIS A 32 3.30 -4.43 3.13
CA HIS A 32 4.73 -4.63 3.28
C HIS A 32 5.29 -5.42 2.11
N GLY A 33 6.60 -5.30 1.88
CA GLY A 33 7.29 -6.10 0.89
C GLY A 33 8.79 -6.11 1.09
N LEU A 34 9.46 -7.00 0.37
CA LEU A 34 10.91 -7.12 0.39
C LEU A 34 11.56 -5.92 -0.30
N GLY A 35 12.35 -5.15 0.46
CA GLY A 35 12.94 -3.91 -0.02
C GLY A 35 11.91 -2.83 -0.35
N ILE A 36 12.40 -1.68 -0.81
CA ILE A 36 11.54 -0.56 -1.23
C ILE A 36 10.72 -0.95 -2.48
N GLU A 37 11.34 -1.61 -3.47
CA GLU A 37 10.64 -1.99 -4.70
C GLU A 37 9.54 -3.03 -4.44
N GLY A 38 9.79 -4.07 -3.63
CA GLY A 38 8.76 -5.05 -3.31
C GLY A 38 7.61 -4.47 -2.49
N ALA A 39 7.92 -3.54 -1.57
CA ALA A 39 6.89 -2.83 -0.81
C ALA A 39 6.05 -1.91 -1.72
N LYS A 40 6.68 -1.27 -2.71
CA LYS A 40 6.00 -0.46 -3.74
C LYS A 40 5.08 -1.31 -4.62
N ASP A 41 5.56 -2.44 -5.12
CA ASP A 41 4.74 -3.35 -5.96
C ASP A 41 3.51 -3.83 -5.19
N SER A 42 3.70 -4.22 -3.94
CA SER A 42 2.61 -4.63 -3.04
C SER A 42 1.61 -3.49 -2.80
N ALA A 43 2.08 -2.25 -2.65
CA ALA A 43 1.22 -1.09 -2.45
C ALA A 43 0.41 -0.75 -3.72
N MET A 44 1.02 -0.88 -4.90
CA MET A 44 0.34 -0.69 -6.17
C MET A 44 -0.75 -1.75 -6.38
N ASP A 45 -0.49 -3.01 -6.04
CA ASP A 45 -1.49 -4.07 -6.16
C ASP A 45 -2.64 -3.92 -5.15
N LEU A 46 -2.32 -3.55 -3.90
CA LEU A 46 -3.34 -3.24 -2.89
C LEU A 46 -4.24 -2.06 -3.33
N MET A 47 -3.65 -1.01 -3.89
CA MET A 47 -4.41 0.13 -4.41
C MET A 47 -5.35 -0.27 -5.56
N LYS A 48 -4.89 -1.14 -6.48
CA LYS A 48 -5.76 -1.65 -7.56
C LYS A 48 -6.95 -2.42 -6.99
N LEU A 49 -6.69 -3.32 -6.03
CA LEU A 49 -7.75 -4.10 -5.39
C LEU A 49 -8.78 -3.19 -4.71
N TRP A 50 -8.31 -2.21 -3.93
CA TRP A 50 -9.17 -1.23 -3.27
C TRP A 50 -10.03 -0.46 -4.29
N ILE A 51 -9.46 -0.02 -5.41
CA ILE A 51 -10.21 0.65 -6.48
C ILE A 51 -11.32 -0.25 -7.04
N GLU A 52 -11.02 -1.52 -7.31
CA GLU A 52 -12.01 -2.46 -7.84
C GLU A 52 -13.12 -2.76 -6.83
N GLU A 53 -12.80 -2.88 -5.54
CA GLU A 53 -13.79 -3.02 -4.47
C GLU A 53 -14.71 -1.81 -4.39
N LYS A 54 -14.16 -0.60 -4.46
CA LYS A 54 -14.94 0.65 -4.46
C LYS A 54 -15.88 0.72 -5.65
N ARG A 55 -15.41 0.35 -6.84
CA ARG A 55 -16.24 0.27 -8.05
C ARG A 55 -17.35 -0.77 -7.92
N ALA A 56 -17.04 -1.96 -7.40
CA ALA A 56 -18.01 -3.03 -7.21
C ALA A 56 -19.12 -2.63 -6.24
N ASN A 57 -18.81 -1.82 -5.23
CA ASN A 57 -19.76 -1.30 -4.26
C ASN A 57 -20.54 -0.05 -4.74
N GLY A 58 -20.28 0.42 -5.96
CA GLY A 58 -20.92 1.63 -6.51
C GLY A 58 -20.48 2.93 -5.84
N GLU A 59 -19.34 2.93 -5.13
CA GLU A 59 -18.78 4.11 -4.51
C GLU A 59 -18.15 5.02 -5.59
N ASN A 60 -18.56 6.29 -5.64
CA ASN A 60 -17.93 7.26 -6.54
C ASN A 60 -16.57 7.66 -5.96
N MET A 61 -15.49 7.36 -6.68
CA MET A 61 -14.13 7.79 -6.33
C MET A 61 -13.84 9.27 -6.67
N ASN A 62 -14.89 10.10 -6.67
CA ASN A 62 -14.76 11.53 -6.94
C ASN A 62 -14.44 12.23 -5.62
N ASN A 63 -13.21 12.71 -5.49
CA ASN A 63 -12.85 13.76 -4.54
C ASN A 63 -12.27 14.92 -5.33
#